data_AF-A0A803PX86-F1
#
_entry.id   AF-A0A803PX86-F1
#
_cell.length_a   1.000
_cell.length_b   1.000
_cell.length_c   1.000
_cell.angle_alpha   90.00
_cell.angle_beta   90.00
_cell.angle_gamma   90.00
#
_symmetry.space_group_name_H-M   'P 1'
#
loop_
_entity.id
_entity.type
_entity.pdbx_description
1 polymer ?
#
loop_
_entity_poly.entity_id
_entity_poly.type
_entity_poly.pdbx_seq_one_letter_code
_entity_poly.pdbx_strand_id
1 'polypeptide(L)'
;MDSTAPTPSLFPLHRCKTIHLVRHAQGIHNVEGDKNYKAYLNPDFFDAQLTPLGWQQVDNLRKHVHSSGLYKKIDLVIVSPLLRTLQTAVGVFGGEGYTDRMDIVPLMAANAGNSERPAISSLDAPPILAVEPCREHLGVHPCDKRRSISEYQYLFPAVDFSLIESDEDVLWNATVRETKEEVAARGLKFLNWLWTRQEKEIAIVTHSGFLFHTLKVCGDDCHPLVKKEIGKHFANCELRSMVIIDKSMAGSDPSTTNYPGKIPSGLDHPSDAADDKNLENGSSNS
;
A
#
# COMPACT_ATOMS: atom_id res chain seq x y z
N MET A 1 29.15 -25.58 -20.13
CA MET A 1 28.89 -25.38 -18.70
C MET A 1 29.31 -23.97 -18.39
N ASP A 2 28.34 -23.09 -18.14
CA ASP A 2 28.58 -21.85 -17.39
C ASP A 2 27.23 -21.47 -16.77
N SER A 3 26.87 -22.23 -15.74
CA SER A 3 25.81 -21.82 -14.81
C SER A 3 26.47 -20.92 -13.79
N THR A 4 26.82 -19.70 -14.20
CA THR A 4 27.15 -18.66 -13.22
C THR A 4 25.89 -18.44 -12.38
N ALA A 5 25.98 -18.78 -11.09
CA ALA A 5 24.88 -18.56 -10.16
C ALA A 5 24.49 -17.07 -10.22
N PRO A 6 23.18 -16.75 -10.27
CA PRO A 6 22.75 -15.36 -10.38
C PRO A 6 23.24 -14.55 -9.18
N THR A 7 23.89 -13.43 -9.46
CA THR A 7 24.33 -12.48 -8.42
C THR A 7 23.11 -11.98 -7.65
N PRO A 8 23.14 -11.97 -6.31
CA PRO A 8 22.01 -11.48 -5.51
C PRO A 8 21.78 -9.98 -5.77
N SER A 9 20.52 -9.57 -5.85
CA SER A 9 20.15 -8.15 -5.89
C SER A 9 20.26 -7.54 -4.49
N LEU A 10 20.99 -6.43 -4.35
CA LEU A 10 21.21 -5.73 -3.09
C LEU A 10 20.82 -4.25 -3.24
N PHE A 11 19.96 -3.76 -2.35
CA PHE A 11 19.50 -2.37 -2.34
C PHE A 11 19.61 -1.78 -0.92
N PRO A 12 20.00 -0.50 -0.77
CA PRO A 12 19.98 0.16 0.53
C PRO A 12 18.57 0.21 1.12
N LEU A 13 18.42 -0.06 2.41
CA LEU A 13 17.10 -0.16 3.06
C LEU A 13 16.23 1.11 2.89
N HIS A 14 16.83 2.30 2.95
CA HIS A 14 16.12 3.57 2.78
C HIS A 14 15.58 3.81 1.34
N ARG A 15 16.02 2.99 0.37
CA ARG A 15 15.52 2.94 -1.02
C ARG A 15 14.41 1.91 -1.22
N CYS A 16 13.95 1.27 -0.15
CA CYS A 16 12.87 0.29 -0.17
C CYS A 16 11.66 0.83 0.60
N LYS A 17 10.47 0.48 0.13
CA LYS A 17 9.22 0.60 0.88
C LYS A 17 8.47 -0.72 0.84
N THR A 18 7.86 -1.10 1.95
CA THR A 18 6.96 -2.25 2.01
C THR A 18 5.56 -1.78 1.71
N ILE A 19 4.88 -2.45 0.79
CA ILE A 19 3.49 -2.17 0.45
C ILE A 19 2.63 -3.40 0.71
N HIS A 20 1.44 -3.20 1.26
CA HIS A 20 0.44 -4.24 1.50
C HIS A 20 -0.76 -3.99 0.60
N LEU A 21 -0.82 -4.71 -0.51
CA LEU A 21 -1.85 -4.55 -1.54
C LEU A 21 -3.09 -5.35 -1.15
N VAL A 22 -4.23 -4.68 -1.08
CA VAL A 22 -5.52 -5.26 -0.71
C VAL A 22 -6.54 -4.97 -1.81
N ARG A 23 -7.15 -6.03 -2.37
CA ARG A 23 -8.37 -5.86 -3.18
C ARG A 23 -9.55 -5.67 -2.24
N HIS A 24 -10.47 -4.75 -2.55
CA HIS A 24 -11.71 -4.61 -1.79
C HIS A 24 -12.47 -5.95 -1.63
N ALA A 25 -13.23 -6.05 -0.55
CA ALA A 25 -14.12 -7.18 -0.31
C ALA A 25 -15.28 -7.23 -1.32
N GLN A 26 -16.06 -8.30 -1.34
CA GLN A 26 -17.14 -8.45 -2.30
C GLN A 26 -18.17 -7.30 -2.18
N GLY A 27 -18.37 -6.57 -3.29
CA GLY A 27 -19.43 -5.58 -3.44
C GLY A 27 -20.65 -6.14 -4.15
N ILE A 28 -21.79 -5.46 -4.03
CA ILE A 28 -23.05 -5.87 -4.69
C ILE A 28 -22.88 -6.04 -6.21
N HIS A 29 -22.07 -5.18 -6.84
CA HIS A 29 -21.73 -5.25 -8.26
C HIS A 29 -20.98 -6.54 -8.66
N ASN A 30 -20.18 -7.14 -7.77
CA ASN A 30 -19.44 -8.37 -8.08
C ASN A 30 -20.39 -9.55 -8.25
N VAL A 31 -21.45 -9.64 -7.42
CA VAL A 31 -22.37 -10.78 -7.40
C VAL A 31 -22.99 -11.04 -8.77
N GLU A 32 -23.35 -9.97 -9.47
CA GLU A 32 -23.94 -10.06 -10.82
C GLU A 32 -22.90 -9.88 -11.92
N GLY A 33 -21.93 -8.99 -11.74
CA GLY A 33 -20.88 -8.71 -12.71
C GLY A 33 -19.94 -9.89 -12.97
N ASP A 34 -19.68 -10.74 -11.98
CA ASP A 34 -18.85 -11.94 -12.13
C ASP A 34 -19.57 -13.05 -12.91
N LYS A 35 -20.91 -13.06 -12.88
CA LYS A 35 -21.73 -13.98 -13.70
C LYS A 35 -21.91 -13.44 -15.11
N ASN A 36 -22.13 -12.14 -15.24
CA ASN A 36 -22.40 -11.46 -16.49
C ASN A 36 -21.76 -10.07 -16.48
N TYR A 37 -20.67 -9.91 -17.22
CA TYR A 37 -19.94 -8.66 -17.31
C TYR A 37 -20.80 -7.45 -17.72
N LYS A 38 -21.88 -7.65 -18.49
CA LYS A 38 -22.80 -6.56 -18.86
C LYS A 38 -23.56 -5.97 -17.67
N ALA A 39 -23.66 -6.71 -16.56
CA ALA A 39 -24.31 -6.22 -15.35
C ALA A 39 -23.58 -5.01 -14.74
N TYR A 40 -22.30 -4.81 -15.05
CA TYR A 40 -21.56 -3.61 -14.63
C TYR A 40 -22.07 -2.30 -15.24
N LEU A 41 -22.97 -2.36 -16.23
CA LEU A 41 -23.67 -1.18 -16.79
C LEU A 41 -24.93 -0.81 -16.00
N ASN A 42 -25.35 -1.62 -15.02
CA ASN A 42 -26.55 -1.33 -14.24
C ASN A 42 -26.33 -0.09 -13.35
N PRO A 43 -27.14 0.99 -13.48
CA PRO A 43 -27.06 2.15 -12.60
C PRO A 43 -27.31 1.84 -11.12
N ASP A 44 -28.02 0.75 -10.80
CA ASP A 44 -28.25 0.33 -9.40
C ASP A 44 -26.94 -0.04 -8.67
N PHE A 45 -25.87 -0.28 -9.42
CA PHE A 45 -24.54 -0.55 -8.87
C PHE A 45 -23.67 0.70 -8.76
N PHE A 46 -24.22 1.90 -8.96
CA PHE A 46 -23.52 3.16 -8.72
C PHE A 46 -22.81 3.14 -7.36
N ASP A 47 -21.49 3.34 -7.40
CA ASP A 47 -20.61 3.33 -6.24
C ASP A 47 -20.92 2.20 -5.24
N ALA A 48 -21.05 0.98 -5.77
CA ALA A 48 -21.55 -0.19 -5.07
C ALA A 48 -20.91 -0.41 -3.68
N GLN A 49 -21.76 -0.55 -2.67
CA GLN A 49 -21.38 -0.95 -1.31
C GLN A 49 -20.98 -2.44 -1.22
N LEU A 50 -20.37 -2.81 -0.09
CA LEU A 50 -20.08 -4.21 0.27
C LEU A 50 -21.36 -5.02 0.52
N THR A 51 -21.29 -6.31 0.22
CA THR A 51 -22.33 -7.29 0.61
C THR A 51 -22.14 -7.75 2.05
N PRO A 52 -23.13 -8.43 2.67
CA PRO A 52 -22.92 -9.12 3.93
C PRO A 52 -21.74 -10.10 3.91
N LEU A 53 -21.53 -10.80 2.79
CA LEU A 53 -20.36 -11.66 2.60
C LEU A 53 -19.06 -10.84 2.50
N GLY A 54 -19.07 -9.71 1.80
CA GLY A 54 -17.92 -8.80 1.74
C GLY A 54 -17.51 -8.32 3.14
N TRP A 55 -18.48 -8.00 3.97
CA TRP A 55 -18.24 -7.64 5.36
C TRP A 55 -17.68 -8.79 6.21
N GLN A 56 -18.09 -10.04 5.99
CA GLN A 56 -17.44 -11.20 6.61
C GLN A 56 -15.98 -11.38 6.14
N GLN A 57 -15.69 -11.10 4.87
CA GLN A 57 -14.31 -11.11 4.35
C GLN A 57 -13.46 -10.04 5.04
N VAL A 58 -14.00 -8.83 5.22
CA VAL A 58 -13.37 -7.74 5.97
C VAL A 58 -13.04 -8.17 7.40
N ASP A 59 -13.96 -8.82 8.11
CA ASP A 59 -13.72 -9.29 9.48
C ASP A 59 -12.59 -10.34 9.54
N ASN A 60 -12.54 -11.23 8.55
CA ASN A 60 -11.48 -12.24 8.47
C ASN A 60 -10.12 -11.61 8.17
N LEU A 61 -10.06 -10.63 7.27
CA LEU A 61 -8.82 -9.92 6.98
C LEU A 61 -8.36 -9.09 8.18
N ARG A 62 -9.28 -8.39 8.88
CA ARG A 62 -8.98 -7.69 10.13
C ARG A 62 -8.32 -8.61 11.15
N LYS A 63 -8.93 -9.78 11.41
CA LYS A 63 -8.37 -10.78 12.34
C LYS A 63 -6.95 -11.17 11.94
N HIS A 64 -6.70 -11.40 10.65
CA HIS A 64 -5.38 -11.75 10.14
C HIS A 64 -4.35 -10.61 10.32
N VAL A 65 -4.72 -9.38 9.99
CA VAL A 65 -3.86 -8.19 10.13
C VAL A 65 -3.48 -7.95 11.60
N HIS A 66 -4.41 -8.15 12.52
CA HIS A 66 -4.13 -8.05 13.96
C HIS A 66 -3.28 -9.22 14.47
N SER A 67 -3.63 -10.48 14.13
CA SER A 67 -2.92 -11.66 14.64
C SER A 67 -1.49 -11.79 14.11
N SER A 68 -1.23 -11.28 12.90
CA SER A 68 0.11 -11.24 12.31
C SER A 68 0.98 -10.10 12.85
N GLY A 69 0.40 -9.17 13.61
CA GLY A 69 1.08 -7.96 14.06
C GLY A 69 1.27 -6.89 12.98
N LEU A 70 0.77 -7.13 11.76
CA LEU A 70 0.87 -6.19 10.63
C LEU A 70 0.25 -4.83 10.96
N TYR A 71 -0.89 -4.82 11.68
CA TYR A 71 -1.57 -3.60 12.10
C TYR A 71 -0.63 -2.59 12.81
N LYS A 72 0.36 -3.07 13.57
CA LYS A 72 1.28 -2.22 14.33
C LYS A 72 2.40 -1.60 13.49
N LYS A 73 2.58 -2.07 12.27
CA LYS A 73 3.67 -1.62 11.40
C LYS A 73 3.23 -0.63 10.34
N ILE A 74 1.94 -0.61 10.01
CA ILE A 74 1.41 0.24 8.94
C ILE A 74 1.50 1.70 9.38
N ASP A 75 2.27 2.48 8.63
CA ASP A 75 2.43 3.92 8.83
C ASP A 75 1.25 4.71 8.21
N LEU A 76 0.69 4.18 7.12
CA LEU A 76 -0.36 4.82 6.32
C LEU A 76 -1.21 3.79 5.60
N VAL A 77 -2.52 3.99 5.59
CA VAL A 77 -3.45 3.29 4.69
C VAL A 77 -3.83 4.24 3.57
N ILE A 78 -3.55 3.86 2.34
CA ILE A 78 -4.01 4.55 1.14
C ILE A 78 -5.22 3.81 0.59
N VAL A 79 -6.26 4.54 0.23
CA VAL A 79 -7.53 3.95 -0.21
C VAL A 79 -8.04 4.61 -1.48
N SER A 80 -8.60 3.81 -2.37
CA SER A 80 -9.35 4.33 -3.51
C SER A 80 -10.67 4.97 -3.02
N PRO A 81 -11.07 6.16 -3.51
CA PRO A 81 -12.29 6.84 -3.08
C PRO A 81 -13.56 6.24 -3.73
N LEU A 82 -13.76 4.94 -3.61
CA LEU A 82 -14.99 4.22 -3.95
C LEU A 82 -15.55 3.57 -2.68
N LEU A 83 -16.87 3.54 -2.52
CA LEU A 83 -17.51 3.14 -1.27
C LEU A 83 -17.05 1.77 -0.77
N ARG A 84 -16.96 0.78 -1.66
CA ARG A 84 -16.45 -0.57 -1.35
C ARG A 84 -15.01 -0.59 -0.82
N THR A 85 -14.12 0.24 -1.34
CA THR A 85 -12.73 0.32 -0.90
C THR A 85 -12.63 1.07 0.43
N LEU A 86 -13.41 2.14 0.60
CA LEU A 86 -13.54 2.87 1.87
C LEU A 86 -14.04 1.94 2.98
N GLN A 87 -15.17 1.25 2.77
CA GLN A 87 -15.73 0.27 3.71
C GLN A 87 -14.73 -0.86 4.03
N THR A 88 -14.00 -1.36 3.03
CA THR A 88 -12.95 -2.37 3.26
C THR A 88 -11.83 -1.80 4.12
N ALA A 89 -11.31 -0.61 3.80
CA ALA A 89 -10.17 -0.01 4.50
C ALA A 89 -10.50 0.29 5.97
N VAL A 90 -11.62 0.96 6.23
CA VAL A 90 -12.02 1.31 7.60
C VAL A 90 -12.37 0.08 8.42
N GLY A 91 -12.98 -0.95 7.81
CA GLY A 91 -13.29 -2.20 8.50
C GLY A 91 -12.04 -3.02 8.86
N VAL A 92 -11.06 -3.07 7.96
CA VAL A 92 -9.81 -3.84 8.19
C VAL A 92 -8.88 -3.11 9.15
N PHE A 93 -8.66 -1.81 8.95
CA PHE A 93 -7.61 -1.04 9.60
C PHE A 93 -8.12 -0.04 10.65
N GLY A 94 -9.43 0.10 10.83
CA GLY A 94 -9.98 1.01 11.82
C GLY A 94 -9.78 0.56 13.27
N GLY A 95 -10.09 1.45 14.22
CA GLY A 95 -10.08 1.15 15.64
C GLY A 95 -11.17 0.16 16.05
N GLU A 96 -11.16 -0.23 17.33
CA GLU A 96 -12.25 -1.01 17.92
C GLU A 96 -13.58 -0.23 17.92
N GLY A 97 -14.66 -0.87 18.41
CA GLY A 97 -15.98 -0.26 18.47
C GLY A 97 -15.96 1.15 19.07
N TYR A 98 -16.64 2.09 18.40
CA TYR A 98 -16.71 3.47 18.85
C TYR A 98 -17.46 3.56 20.20
N THR A 99 -16.77 4.04 21.23
CA THR A 99 -17.43 4.52 22.46
C THR A 99 -17.59 6.02 22.32
N ASP A 100 -18.75 6.55 22.67
CA ASP A 100 -19.07 7.98 22.56
C ASP A 100 -18.22 8.78 23.56
N ARG A 101 -16.96 9.01 23.17
CA ARG A 101 -16.01 9.89 23.85
C ARG A 101 -15.98 11.16 23.03
N MET A 102 -16.32 12.28 23.67
CA MET A 102 -16.53 13.59 23.02
C MET A 102 -15.39 14.06 22.09
N ASP A 103 -14.19 13.50 22.21
CA ASP A 103 -12.99 14.02 21.53
C ASP A 103 -12.55 13.20 20.30
N ILE A 104 -13.26 12.15 19.90
CA ILE A 104 -12.83 11.26 18.80
C ILE A 104 -13.85 11.29 17.66
N VAL A 105 -13.41 11.70 16.48
CA VAL A 105 -14.21 11.64 15.26
C VAL A 105 -14.24 10.18 14.76
N PRO A 106 -15.40 9.58 14.45
CA PRO A 106 -15.44 8.21 13.95
C PRO A 106 -14.74 8.11 12.60
N LEU A 107 -14.07 6.98 12.38
CA LEU A 107 -13.48 6.66 11.08
C LEU A 107 -14.55 6.24 10.07
N MET A 108 -15.64 5.62 10.55
CA MET A 108 -16.84 5.33 9.77
C MET A 108 -18.07 5.58 10.64
N ALA A 109 -19.04 6.32 10.11
CA ALA A 109 -20.34 6.51 10.74
C ALA A 109 -21.13 5.19 10.78
N ALA A 110 -22.04 5.07 11.75
CA ALA A 110 -22.93 3.90 11.82
C ALA A 110 -23.77 3.78 10.55
N ASN A 111 -23.95 2.54 10.08
CA ASN A 111 -24.70 2.21 8.87
C ASN A 111 -24.19 2.91 7.59
N ALA A 112 -22.91 3.34 7.53
CA ALA A 112 -22.36 3.97 6.34
C ALA A 112 -22.46 3.05 5.12
N GLY A 113 -23.10 3.55 4.05
CA GLY A 113 -23.40 2.76 2.85
C GLY A 113 -24.26 1.54 3.15
N ASN A 114 -25.36 1.72 3.90
CA ASN A 114 -26.34 0.70 4.29
C ASN A 114 -25.69 -0.61 4.75
N SER A 115 -24.66 -0.48 5.58
CA SER A 115 -23.81 -1.61 5.99
C SER A 115 -24.37 -2.39 7.18
N GLU A 116 -25.39 -1.85 7.87
CA GLU A 116 -25.91 -2.35 9.14
C GLU A 116 -24.83 -2.52 10.23
N ARG A 117 -23.71 -1.80 10.07
CA ARG A 117 -22.57 -1.86 10.98
C ARG A 117 -22.59 -0.73 12.00
N PRO A 118 -22.09 -0.96 13.22
CA PRO A 118 -21.84 0.13 14.16
C PRO A 118 -20.78 1.08 13.61
N ALA A 119 -20.70 2.27 14.21
CA ALA A 119 -19.60 3.18 13.92
C ALA A 119 -18.25 2.54 14.27
N ILE A 120 -17.23 2.85 13.45
CA ILE A 120 -15.85 2.38 13.66
C ILE A 120 -15.01 3.55 14.16
N SER A 121 -14.27 3.33 15.24
CA SER A 121 -13.42 4.36 15.83
C SER A 121 -12.20 4.66 14.95
N SER A 122 -11.72 5.91 15.02
CA SER A 122 -10.38 6.28 14.51
C SER A 122 -9.28 6.07 15.54
N LEU A 123 -9.62 5.74 16.79
CA LEU A 123 -8.66 5.48 17.85
C LEU A 123 -7.77 4.29 17.49
N ASP A 124 -6.46 4.46 17.65
CA ASP A 124 -5.43 3.46 17.34
C ASP A 124 -5.44 2.96 15.87
N ALA A 125 -6.17 3.63 14.98
CA ALA A 125 -6.11 3.37 13.54
C ALA A 125 -4.92 4.14 12.93
N PRO A 126 -4.18 3.56 11.97
CA PRO A 126 -3.26 4.34 11.15
C PRO A 126 -4.04 5.41 10.36
N PRO A 127 -3.40 6.54 10.00
CA PRO A 127 -4.00 7.52 9.11
C PRO A 127 -4.49 6.85 7.81
N ILE A 128 -5.67 7.25 7.34
CA ILE A 128 -6.26 6.76 6.09
C ILE A 128 -6.39 7.91 5.11
N LEU A 129 -5.72 7.79 3.95
CA LEU A 129 -5.66 8.81 2.90
C LEU A 129 -6.32 8.30 1.62
N ALA A 130 -7.37 8.99 1.18
CA ALA A 130 -8.07 8.69 -0.06
C ALA A 130 -7.37 9.32 -1.27
N VAL A 131 -7.09 8.52 -2.31
CA VAL A 131 -6.38 9.00 -3.51
C VAL A 131 -7.00 8.46 -4.81
N GLU A 132 -7.28 9.37 -5.74
CA GLU A 132 -7.87 9.06 -7.06
C GLU A 132 -7.05 8.07 -7.91
N PRO A 133 -5.70 8.15 -7.98
CA PRO A 133 -4.93 7.33 -8.91
C PRO A 133 -5.01 5.81 -8.70
N CYS A 134 -5.47 5.34 -7.54
CA CYS A 134 -5.60 3.91 -7.24
C CYS A 134 -7.03 3.35 -7.42
N ARG A 135 -7.89 4.05 -8.16
CA ARG A 135 -9.23 3.56 -8.55
C ARG A 135 -9.16 2.40 -9.54
N GLU A 136 -10.28 1.68 -9.64
CA GLU A 136 -10.54 0.76 -10.76
C GLU A 136 -10.44 1.52 -12.10
N HIS A 137 -10.62 0.82 -13.22
CA HIS A 137 -10.78 1.48 -14.51
C HIS A 137 -11.81 2.63 -14.42
N LEU A 138 -11.53 3.74 -15.08
CA LEU A 138 -12.41 4.90 -15.13
C LEU A 138 -13.43 4.79 -16.26
N GLY A 139 -14.63 5.32 -16.03
CA GLY A 139 -15.69 5.52 -17.03
C GLY A 139 -16.58 4.31 -17.33
N VAL A 140 -17.69 4.58 -18.01
CA VAL A 140 -18.76 3.68 -18.49
C VAL A 140 -19.50 2.88 -17.41
N HIS A 141 -18.79 2.19 -16.52
CA HIS A 141 -19.39 1.38 -15.46
C HIS A 141 -19.82 2.28 -14.29
N PRO A 142 -21.12 2.36 -13.93
CA PRO A 142 -21.58 3.20 -12.83
C PRO A 142 -20.96 2.82 -11.48
N CYS A 143 -20.62 1.55 -11.26
CA CYS A 143 -19.94 1.12 -10.05
C CYS A 143 -18.54 1.72 -9.87
N ASP A 144 -17.92 2.19 -10.95
CA ASP A 144 -16.60 2.83 -10.91
C ASP A 144 -16.68 4.35 -10.86
N LYS A 145 -17.87 4.93 -10.79
CA LYS A 145 -18.09 6.34 -10.49
C LYS A 145 -18.24 6.51 -8.98
N ARG A 146 -17.51 7.46 -8.39
CA ARG A 146 -17.63 7.74 -6.95
C ARG A 146 -18.74 8.73 -6.65
N ARG A 147 -19.19 8.74 -5.40
CA ARG A 147 -19.98 9.82 -4.81
C ARG A 147 -19.16 11.10 -4.63
N SER A 148 -19.83 12.17 -4.23
CA SER A 148 -19.16 13.41 -3.87
C SER A 148 -18.29 13.23 -2.62
N ILE A 149 -17.23 14.04 -2.51
CA ILE A 149 -16.37 14.01 -1.33
C ILE A 149 -17.13 14.48 -0.09
N SER A 150 -18.05 15.42 -0.24
CA SER A 150 -18.94 15.90 0.83
C SER A 150 -19.79 14.76 1.42
N GLU A 151 -20.33 13.88 0.58
CA GLU A 151 -21.02 12.67 1.06
C GLU A 151 -20.06 11.73 1.81
N TYR A 152 -18.86 11.52 1.28
CA TYR A 152 -17.87 10.66 1.95
C TYR A 152 -17.35 11.23 3.26
N GLN A 153 -17.17 12.55 3.39
CA GLN A 153 -16.77 13.18 4.64
C GLN A 153 -17.82 13.00 5.73
N TYR A 154 -19.10 12.89 5.37
CA TYR A 154 -20.15 12.53 6.33
C TYR A 154 -20.09 11.05 6.74
N LEU A 155 -19.82 10.15 5.78
CA LEU A 155 -19.79 8.70 6.02
C LEU A 155 -18.49 8.21 6.67
N PHE A 156 -17.37 8.87 6.37
CA PHE A 156 -16.01 8.52 6.80
C PHE A 156 -15.26 9.74 7.35
N PRO A 157 -15.71 10.35 8.46
CA PRO A 157 -15.26 11.68 8.85
C PRO A 157 -13.77 11.81 9.18
N ALA A 158 -13.12 10.73 9.62
CA ALA A 158 -11.67 10.73 9.90
C ALA A 158 -10.79 10.26 8.73
N VAL A 159 -11.35 9.95 7.55
CA VAL A 159 -10.56 9.69 6.34
C VAL A 159 -10.12 11.02 5.73
N ASP A 160 -8.84 11.12 5.39
CA ASP A 160 -8.27 12.29 4.74
C ASP A 160 -8.57 12.27 3.22
N PHE A 161 -9.32 13.27 2.76
CA PHE A 161 -9.64 13.48 1.34
C PHE A 161 -8.91 14.71 0.75
N SER A 162 -7.94 15.28 1.46
CA SER A 162 -7.28 16.55 1.11
C SER A 162 -6.56 16.56 -0.24
N LEU A 163 -6.19 15.39 -0.77
CA LEU A 163 -5.57 15.25 -2.09
C LEU A 163 -6.57 15.15 -3.25
N ILE A 164 -7.88 15.18 -2.97
CA ILE A 164 -8.92 15.16 -4.01
C ILE A 164 -9.38 16.59 -4.27
N GLU A 165 -9.11 17.08 -5.47
CA GLU A 165 -9.31 18.49 -5.83
C GLU A 165 -10.78 18.86 -6.09
N SER A 166 -11.59 17.92 -6.56
CA SER A 166 -12.98 18.14 -6.96
C SER A 166 -13.94 17.35 -6.08
N ASP A 167 -14.98 18.01 -5.58
CA ASP A 167 -16.06 17.36 -4.82
C ASP A 167 -16.78 16.32 -5.69
N GLU A 168 -17.15 16.68 -6.92
CA GLU A 168 -17.74 15.79 -7.91
C GLU A 168 -16.70 14.91 -8.62
N ASP A 169 -17.14 13.77 -9.15
CA ASP A 169 -16.29 12.85 -9.91
C ASP A 169 -16.08 13.31 -11.35
N VAL A 170 -15.07 14.15 -11.55
CA VAL A 170 -14.69 14.68 -12.88
C VAL A 170 -13.84 13.71 -13.71
N LEU A 171 -13.34 12.63 -13.10
CA LEU A 171 -12.46 11.65 -13.77
C LEU A 171 -13.25 10.55 -14.46
N TRP A 172 -14.45 10.24 -13.98
CA TRP A 172 -15.31 9.24 -14.60
C TRP A 172 -16.04 9.81 -15.83
N ASN A 173 -15.97 9.09 -16.95
CA ASN A 173 -16.62 9.48 -18.20
C ASN A 173 -17.72 8.48 -18.59
N ALA A 174 -18.92 8.96 -18.94
CA ALA A 174 -20.06 8.07 -19.25
C ALA A 174 -19.90 7.24 -20.54
N THR A 175 -19.07 7.68 -21.48
CA THR A 175 -18.96 7.08 -22.82
C THR A 175 -17.58 6.49 -23.12
N VAL A 176 -16.55 6.95 -22.42
CA VAL A 176 -15.16 6.51 -22.60
C VAL A 176 -14.72 5.67 -21.41
N ARG A 177 -14.40 4.40 -21.68
CA ARG A 177 -13.79 3.50 -20.70
C ARG A 177 -12.27 3.63 -20.83
N GLU A 178 -11.60 3.81 -19.70
CA GLU A 178 -10.15 3.76 -19.63
C GLU A 178 -9.63 2.41 -20.15
N THR A 179 -8.58 2.47 -20.98
CA THR A 179 -7.94 1.28 -21.53
C THR A 179 -7.06 0.59 -20.50
N LYS A 180 -6.70 -0.67 -20.74
CA LYS A 180 -5.85 -1.45 -19.83
C LYS A 180 -4.44 -0.86 -19.73
N GLU A 181 -3.97 -0.30 -20.83
CA GLU A 181 -2.68 0.38 -20.97
C GLU A 181 -2.66 1.69 -20.18
N GLU A 182 -3.75 2.46 -20.22
CA GLU A 182 -3.93 3.67 -19.40
C GLU A 182 -3.98 3.32 -17.90
N VAL A 183 -4.70 2.27 -17.50
CA VAL A 183 -4.70 1.80 -16.10
C VAL A 183 -3.29 1.42 -15.66
N ALA A 184 -2.55 0.67 -16.48
CA ALA A 184 -1.16 0.29 -16.15
C ALA A 184 -0.26 1.53 -16.02
N ALA A 185 -0.37 2.49 -16.95
CA ALA A 185 0.40 3.73 -16.89
C ALA A 185 0.05 4.58 -15.66
N ARG A 186 -1.23 4.69 -15.31
CA ARG A 186 -1.70 5.36 -14.08
C ARG A 186 -1.19 4.64 -12.83
N GLY A 187 -1.21 3.31 -12.82
CA GLY A 187 -0.67 2.49 -11.75
C GLY A 187 0.83 2.69 -11.53
N LEU A 188 1.63 2.76 -12.59
CA LEU A 188 3.06 3.06 -12.48
C LEU A 188 3.32 4.48 -11.95
N LYS A 189 2.55 5.47 -12.41
CA LYS A 189 2.62 6.83 -11.85
C LYS A 189 2.27 6.84 -10.36
N PHE A 190 1.25 6.09 -9.95
CA PHE A 190 0.88 5.93 -8.55
C PHE A 190 1.99 5.29 -7.72
N LEU A 191 2.58 4.17 -8.17
CA LEU A 191 3.70 3.52 -7.48
C LEU A 191 4.92 4.45 -7.38
N ASN A 192 5.19 5.24 -8.42
CA ASN A 192 6.26 6.24 -8.38
C ASN A 192 5.96 7.37 -7.39
N TRP A 193 4.71 7.82 -7.32
CA TRP A 193 4.27 8.85 -6.37
C TRP A 193 4.45 8.40 -4.91
N LEU A 194 4.37 7.10 -4.59
CA LEU A 194 4.67 6.58 -3.25
C LEU A 194 6.09 6.92 -2.76
N TRP A 195 7.05 7.20 -3.66
CA TRP A 195 8.40 7.64 -3.27
C TRP A 195 8.45 9.06 -2.73
N THR A 196 7.43 9.87 -3.00
CA THR A 196 7.30 11.22 -2.44
C THR A 196 6.76 11.22 -1.01
N ARG A 197 6.31 10.06 -0.53
CA ARG A 197 5.75 9.85 0.81
C ARG A 197 6.86 9.51 1.80
N GLN A 198 6.75 10.00 3.03
CA GLN A 198 7.71 9.70 4.10
C GLN A 198 7.53 8.28 4.68
N GLU A 199 6.29 7.77 4.61
CA GLU A 199 5.85 6.51 5.19
C GLU A 199 6.56 5.31 4.53
N LYS A 200 6.96 4.30 5.31
CA LYS A 200 7.80 3.18 4.84
C LYS A 200 7.04 1.87 4.68
N GLU A 201 6.06 1.60 5.54
CA GLU A 201 5.14 0.47 5.42
C GLU A 201 3.71 0.98 5.14
N ILE A 202 3.22 0.77 3.92
CA ILE A 202 1.97 1.39 3.43
C ILE A 202 0.98 0.30 3.03
N ALA A 203 -0.23 0.32 3.59
CA ALA A 203 -1.33 -0.52 3.09
C ALA A 203 -2.09 0.21 1.98
N ILE A 204 -2.48 -0.48 0.92
CA ILE A 204 -3.17 0.10 -0.24
C ILE A 204 -4.42 -0.72 -0.53
N VAL A 205 -5.59 -0.13 -0.30
CA VAL A 205 -6.89 -0.76 -0.52
C VAL A 205 -7.51 -0.27 -1.84
N THR A 206 -7.56 -1.17 -2.81
CA THR A 206 -7.83 -0.86 -4.23
C THR A 206 -8.63 -2.00 -4.90
N HIS A 207 -8.50 -2.16 -6.22
CA HIS A 207 -9.39 -2.94 -7.07
C HIS A 207 -8.63 -3.97 -7.91
N SER A 208 -9.36 -4.97 -8.41
CA SER A 208 -8.76 -6.09 -9.13
C SER A 208 -8.12 -5.67 -10.45
N GLY A 209 -8.82 -4.85 -11.27
CA GLY A 209 -8.31 -4.44 -12.57
C GLY A 209 -7.08 -3.55 -12.41
N PHE A 210 -7.14 -2.57 -11.51
CA PHE A 210 -6.01 -1.73 -11.14
C PHE A 210 -4.77 -2.55 -10.75
N LEU A 211 -4.91 -3.46 -9.78
CA LEU A 211 -3.80 -4.31 -9.32
C LEU A 211 -3.26 -5.18 -10.46
N PHE A 212 -4.14 -5.84 -11.21
CA PHE A 212 -3.72 -6.77 -12.26
C PHE A 212 -2.95 -6.06 -13.38
N HIS A 213 -3.48 -4.95 -13.91
CA HIS A 213 -2.83 -4.25 -15.02
C HIS A 213 -1.54 -3.55 -14.59
N THR A 214 -1.50 -2.99 -13.38
CA THR A 214 -0.30 -2.36 -12.83
C THR A 214 0.80 -3.38 -12.56
N LEU A 215 0.49 -4.48 -11.88
CA LEU A 215 1.52 -5.46 -11.48
C LEU A 215 2.02 -6.30 -12.66
N LYS A 216 1.22 -6.46 -13.72
CA LYS A 216 1.62 -7.22 -14.92
C LYS A 216 2.80 -6.59 -15.67
N VAL A 217 2.98 -5.27 -15.54
CA VAL A 217 4.11 -4.53 -16.14
C VAL A 217 5.30 -4.40 -15.19
N CYS A 218 5.26 -5.06 -14.01
CA CYS A 218 6.37 -5.12 -13.06
C CYS A 218 7.11 -6.46 -13.13
N GLY A 219 8.34 -6.49 -12.61
CA GLY A 219 9.11 -7.73 -12.45
C GLY A 219 9.69 -8.30 -13.75
N ASP A 220 9.96 -7.47 -14.75
CA ASP A 220 10.64 -7.89 -15.99
C ASP A 220 12.05 -8.44 -15.76
N ASP A 221 12.68 -8.04 -14.67
CA ASP A 221 13.99 -8.50 -14.19
C ASP A 221 13.90 -9.76 -13.29
N CYS A 222 12.70 -10.28 -13.05
CA CYS A 222 12.46 -11.42 -12.16
C CYS A 222 12.41 -12.75 -12.92
N HIS A 223 12.66 -13.86 -12.20
CA HIS A 223 12.40 -15.20 -12.73
C HIS A 223 10.92 -15.33 -13.18
N PRO A 224 10.61 -16.05 -14.28
CA PRO A 224 9.23 -16.12 -14.82
C PRO A 224 8.16 -16.55 -13.82
N LEU A 225 8.50 -17.45 -12.88
CA LEU A 225 7.58 -17.87 -11.82
C LEU A 225 7.29 -16.75 -10.81
N VAL A 226 8.28 -15.93 -10.47
CA VAL A 226 8.11 -14.76 -9.59
C VAL A 226 7.28 -13.70 -10.31
N LYS A 227 7.54 -13.44 -11.59
CA LYS A 227 6.71 -12.54 -12.39
C LYS A 227 5.26 -13.01 -12.48
N LYS A 228 5.04 -14.33 -12.63
CA LYS A 228 3.70 -14.94 -12.60
C LYS A 228 3.01 -14.77 -11.24
N GLU A 229 3.75 -14.90 -10.15
CA GLU A 229 3.24 -14.68 -8.79
C GLU A 229 2.80 -13.23 -8.59
N ILE A 230 3.65 -12.26 -8.94
CA ILE A 230 3.36 -10.82 -8.87
C ILE A 230 2.06 -10.51 -9.64
N GLY A 231 1.96 -10.97 -10.89
CA GLY A 231 0.83 -10.71 -11.78
C GLY A 231 -0.43 -11.56 -11.57
N LYS A 232 -0.49 -12.41 -10.53
CA LYS A 232 -1.69 -13.21 -10.25
C LYS A 232 -2.88 -12.30 -9.93
N HIS A 233 -4.10 -12.70 -10.30
CA HIS A 233 -5.31 -11.99 -9.88
C HIS A 233 -5.54 -12.11 -8.37
N PHE A 234 -5.99 -11.00 -7.75
CA PHE A 234 -6.41 -10.98 -6.36
C PHE A 234 -7.85 -11.47 -6.21
N ALA A 235 -8.12 -12.36 -5.25
CA ALA A 235 -9.45 -12.62 -4.73
C ALA A 235 -9.97 -11.41 -3.93
N ASN A 236 -11.30 -11.34 -3.73
CA ASN A 236 -11.87 -10.29 -2.88
C ASN A 236 -11.30 -10.35 -1.46
N CYS A 237 -10.92 -9.19 -0.92
CA CYS A 237 -10.28 -9.07 0.39
C CYS A 237 -8.98 -9.87 0.55
N GLU A 238 -8.30 -10.20 -0.55
CA GLU A 238 -6.95 -10.76 -0.51
C GLU A 238 -5.93 -9.65 -0.23
N LEU A 239 -4.98 -9.95 0.67
CA LEU A 239 -3.82 -9.12 0.97
C LEU A 239 -2.54 -9.80 0.47
N ARG A 240 -1.70 -9.06 -0.25
CA ARG A 240 -0.32 -9.49 -0.57
C ARG A 240 0.67 -8.38 -0.24
N SER A 241 1.75 -8.76 0.43
CA SER A 241 2.83 -7.84 0.79
C SER A 241 3.94 -7.90 -0.25
N MET A 242 4.43 -6.74 -0.68
CA MET A 242 5.49 -6.61 -1.67
C MET A 242 6.46 -5.50 -1.25
N VAL A 243 7.65 -5.50 -1.85
CA VAL A 243 8.63 -4.42 -1.68
C VAL A 243 8.77 -3.69 -3.01
N ILE A 244 8.65 -2.37 -2.98
CA ILE A 244 9.03 -1.50 -4.10
C ILE A 244 10.41 -0.91 -3.83
N ILE A 245 11.17 -0.70 -4.89
CA ILE A 245 12.55 -0.21 -4.83
C ILE A 245 12.70 1.04 -5.70
N ASP A 246 13.28 2.09 -5.13
CA ASP A 246 13.62 3.31 -5.84
C ASP A 246 14.93 3.12 -6.61
N LYS A 247 14.80 2.78 -7.90
CA LYS A 247 15.94 2.66 -8.82
C LYS A 247 16.30 3.98 -9.51
N SER A 248 15.44 5.01 -9.43
CA SER A 248 15.58 6.26 -10.18
C SER A 248 15.95 7.47 -9.31
N MET A 249 16.33 7.24 -8.05
CA MET A 249 16.63 8.30 -7.07
C MET A 249 15.45 9.26 -6.86
N ALA A 250 14.20 8.76 -7.01
CA ALA A 250 13.00 9.55 -6.83
C ALA A 250 12.78 9.95 -5.35
N GLY A 251 13.21 9.10 -4.41
CA GLY A 251 13.21 9.41 -2.98
C GLY A 251 14.45 10.20 -2.56
N SER A 252 14.28 11.15 -1.65
CA SER A 252 15.37 11.98 -1.10
C SER A 252 15.72 11.64 0.35
N ASP A 253 15.02 10.70 0.98
CA ASP A 253 15.20 10.39 2.40
C ASP A 253 16.61 9.84 2.70
N PRO A 254 17.36 10.45 3.63
CA PRO A 254 18.62 9.88 4.10
C PRO A 254 18.37 8.58 4.88
N SER A 255 19.38 7.72 4.97
CA SER A 255 19.29 6.55 5.83
C SER A 255 19.20 6.95 7.30
N THR A 256 18.19 6.46 8.01
CA THR A 256 18.01 6.67 9.45
C THR A 256 18.76 5.65 10.29
N THR A 257 19.17 4.52 9.71
CA THR A 257 19.82 3.40 10.42
C THR A 257 21.31 3.26 10.08
N ASN A 258 21.79 3.90 9.01
CA ASN A 258 23.21 3.86 8.68
C ASN A 258 24.00 4.64 9.72
N TYR A 259 25.03 4.01 10.29
CA TYR A 259 25.96 4.65 11.20
C TYR A 259 27.32 4.81 10.49
N PRO A 260 27.79 6.05 10.22
CA PRO A 260 28.99 6.27 9.40
C PRO A 260 30.30 5.92 10.12
N GLY A 261 30.25 5.48 11.38
CA GLY A 261 31.45 5.27 12.21
C GLY A 261 32.11 6.62 12.54
N LYS A 262 31.76 7.24 13.66
CA LYS A 262 32.50 8.42 14.12
C LYS A 262 33.88 7.97 14.59
N ILE A 263 34.95 8.56 14.05
CA ILE A 263 36.29 8.45 14.63
C ILE A 263 36.29 9.31 15.89
N PRO A 264 36.55 8.75 17.09
CA PRO A 264 36.69 9.55 18.30
C PRO A 264 37.85 10.54 18.10
N SER A 265 37.65 11.80 18.45
CA SER A 265 38.75 12.77 18.49
C SER A 265 39.72 12.39 19.62
N GLY A 266 40.78 11.67 19.28
CA GLY A 266 41.90 11.30 20.14
C GLY A 266 43.09 10.93 19.25
N LEU A 267 44.31 11.07 19.77
CA LEU A 267 45.51 10.61 19.07
C LEU A 267 45.38 9.10 18.85
N ASP A 268 45.22 8.68 17.60
CA ASP A 268 45.46 7.29 17.20
C ASP A 268 46.92 6.98 17.53
N HIS A 269 47.17 6.47 18.74
CA HIS A 269 48.43 5.83 19.06
C HIS A 269 48.44 4.50 18.33
N PRO A 270 49.37 4.26 17.39
CA PRO A 270 49.48 2.97 16.75
C PRO A 270 49.81 1.94 17.83
N SER A 271 48.91 1.00 18.09
CA SER A 271 49.26 -0.23 18.80
C SER A 271 50.02 -1.09 17.80
N ASP A 272 51.34 -0.94 17.77
CA ASP A 272 52.31 -2.00 17.46
C ASP A 272 53.73 -1.42 17.61
N ALA A 273 54.12 -1.22 18.87
CA ALA A 273 55.51 -1.26 19.27
C ALA A 273 55.67 -2.45 20.22
N ALA A 274 55.52 -3.65 19.66
CA ALA A 274 55.98 -4.87 20.30
C ALA A 274 57.37 -5.21 19.73
N ASP A 275 58.38 -4.82 20.51
CA ASP A 275 59.66 -5.49 20.71
C ASP A 275 60.28 -6.27 19.54
N ASP A 276 61.25 -5.63 18.88
CA ASP A 276 62.38 -6.36 18.29
C ASP A 276 63.69 -5.60 18.61
N LYS A 277 64.08 -5.65 19.88
CA LYS A 277 65.44 -5.35 20.33
C LYS A 277 65.88 -6.37 21.37
N ASN A 278 66.36 -7.50 20.87
CA ASN A 278 67.39 -8.27 21.55
C ASN A 278 68.27 -8.92 20.48
N LEU A 279 69.44 -8.32 20.26
CA LEU A 279 70.71 -9.00 19.94
C LEU A 279 71.81 -7.91 19.99
N GLU A 280 72.26 -7.62 21.20
CA GLU A 280 73.53 -6.93 21.44
C GLU A 280 74.70 -7.90 21.25
N ASN A 281 75.67 -7.43 20.46
CA ASN A 281 77.12 -7.44 20.66
C ASN A 281 77.96 -8.73 20.67
N GLY A 282 79.06 -8.63 19.90
CA GLY A 282 80.38 -9.20 20.21
C GLY A 282 81.00 -9.94 19.03
N SER A 283 81.76 -9.31 18.13
CA SER A 283 83.20 -8.97 18.25
C SER A 283 84.04 -9.72 17.20
N SER A 284 84.58 -8.96 16.24
CA SER A 284 85.95 -9.00 15.69
C SER A 284 86.78 -10.30 15.73
N ASN A 285 87.26 -10.75 14.56
CA ASN A 285 88.69 -10.68 14.17
C ASN A 285 88.99 -11.37 12.82
N SER A 286 89.91 -10.73 12.08
CA SER A 286 90.79 -11.26 11.01
C SER A 286 90.19 -11.49 9.62
#